data_AF-X6MI10-F1
#
_entry.id   AF-X6MI10-F1
#
_cell.length_a   1.000
_cell.length_b   1.000
_cell.length_c   1.000
_cell.angle_alpha   90.00
_cell.angle_beta   90.00
_cell.angle_gamma   90.00
#
_symmetry.space_group_name_H-M   'P 1'
#
loop_
_entity.id
_entity.type
_entity.pdbx_description
1 polymer ?
#
loop_
_entity_poly.entity_id
_entity_poly.type
_entity_poly.pdbx_seq_one_letter_code
_entity_poly.pdbx_strand_id
1 'polypeptide(L)'
;MLIIFFWLKKKKKVLLMNFFVKSESKKEIGKMEFKTLDLSKKQSIDEFVEWIVTKKKDCRVCVLINNAGLANFHAQQFHKVRYTNGGQQSFSQIEEMWLVNYIAPFYLTQQLLPTITSNTEACEFGRVIN
;
A
#
# COMPACT_ATOMS: atom_id res chain seq x y z
N MET A 1 -0.36 29.65 0.09
CA MET A 1 -1.38 30.62 0.56
C MET A 1 -2.67 30.28 -0.16
N LEU A 2 -3.67 29.72 0.54
CA LEU A 2 -4.94 29.29 -0.06
C LEU A 2 -6.04 30.21 0.49
N ILE A 3 -6.73 30.94 -0.39
CA ILE A 3 -7.92 31.72 -0.07
C ILE A 3 -9.12 30.90 -0.56
N ILE A 4 -10.02 30.52 0.34
CA ILE A 4 -11.30 29.89 -0.02
C ILE A 4 -12.40 30.93 0.17
N PHE A 5 -13.10 31.28 -0.90
CA PHE A 5 -14.33 32.08 -0.85
C PHE A 5 -15.53 31.14 -0.71
N PHE A 6 -16.31 31.31 0.36
CA PHE A 6 -17.67 30.77 0.39
C PHE A 6 -18.64 31.81 -0.16
N TRP A 7 -19.20 31.54 -1.34
CA TRP A 7 -20.25 32.38 -1.93
C TRP A 7 -21.62 31.85 -1.50
N LEU A 8 -22.18 32.42 -0.43
CA LEU A 8 -23.59 32.21 -0.08
C LEU A 8 -24.38 33.48 -0.39
N LYS A 9 -25.04 33.47 -1.54
CA LYS A 9 -25.82 34.58 -2.06
C LYS A 9 -27.22 34.57 -1.42
N LYS A 10 -27.42 35.31 -0.32
CA LYS A 10 -28.45 36.38 -0.19
C LYS A 10 -28.71 36.79 1.27
N LYS A 11 -28.68 38.12 1.43
CA LYS A 11 -29.27 38.99 2.47
C LYS A 11 -28.46 39.26 3.75
N LYS A 12 -27.75 40.40 3.67
CA LYS A 12 -27.62 41.48 4.67
C LYS A 12 -27.16 41.12 6.09
N LYS A 13 -25.84 41.20 6.30
CA LYS A 13 -25.12 42.05 7.27
C LYS A 13 -23.71 41.48 7.40
N VAL A 14 -22.70 42.25 6.98
CA VAL A 14 -21.30 41.90 7.21
C VAL A 14 -21.00 42.23 8.66
N LEU A 15 -20.95 41.20 9.50
CA LEU A 15 -20.49 41.30 10.89
C LEU A 15 -19.03 40.86 10.87
N LEU A 16 -18.12 41.82 11.00
CA LEU A 16 -16.69 41.57 11.16
C LEU A 16 -16.46 40.94 12.53
N MET A 17 -16.57 39.61 12.62
CA MET A 17 -16.03 38.86 13.75
C MET A 17 -14.55 38.64 13.47
N ASN A 18 -13.70 39.34 14.22
CA ASN A 18 -12.30 38.98 14.37
C ASN A 18 -12.23 37.64 15.11
N PHE A 19 -12.40 36.55 14.37
CA PHE A 19 -12.10 35.22 14.89
C PHE A 19 -10.57 35.12 14.92
N PHE A 20 -9.99 35.37 16.09
CA PHE A 20 -8.63 34.92 16.39
C PHE A 20 -8.64 33.40 16.27
N VAL A 21 -8.37 32.89 15.08
CA VAL A 21 -7.99 31.51 14.87
C VAL A 21 -6.65 31.37 15.59
N LYS A 22 -6.68 30.89 16.84
CA LYS A 22 -5.52 30.28 17.47
C LYS A 22 -4.95 29.32 16.42
N SER A 23 -3.73 29.58 15.97
CA SER A 23 -3.04 28.66 15.06
C SER A 23 -2.82 27.37 15.84
N GLU A 24 -3.76 26.45 15.72
CA GLU A 24 -3.53 25.08 16.13
C GLU A 24 -2.28 24.62 15.40
N SER A 25 -1.29 24.18 16.17
CA SER A 25 -0.11 23.54 15.64
C SER A 25 -0.59 22.43 14.71
N LYS A 26 -0.26 22.52 13.42
CA LYS A 26 -0.56 21.45 12.46
C LYS A 26 0.05 20.17 13.03
N LYS A 27 -0.79 19.30 13.58
CA LYS A 27 -0.37 17.94 13.96
C LYS A 27 0.26 17.32 12.72
N GLU A 28 1.54 16.97 12.79
CA GLU A 28 2.16 16.19 11.71
C GLU A 28 1.38 14.88 11.57
N ILE A 29 0.88 14.62 10.36
CA ILE A 29 0.03 13.46 10.03
C ILE A 29 0.88 12.19 9.78
N GLY A 30 2.19 12.26 10.03
CA GLY A 30 3.16 11.20 9.77
C GLY A 30 3.96 11.44 8.48
N LYS A 31 5.11 10.75 8.35
CA LYS A 31 5.96 10.78 7.16
C LYS A 31 5.56 9.64 6.23
N MET A 32 5.45 9.93 4.94
CA MET A 32 5.07 8.95 3.91
C MET A 32 6.17 8.85 2.85
N GLU A 33 6.46 7.61 2.42
CA GLU A 33 7.38 7.32 1.33
C GLU A 33 6.75 6.32 0.36
N PHE A 34 7.09 6.44 -0.93
CA PHE A 34 6.57 5.58 -1.99
C PHE A 34 7.71 4.74 -2.57
N LYS A 35 7.44 3.45 -2.76
CA LYS A 35 8.32 2.51 -3.46
C LYS A 35 7.46 1.60 -4.33
N THR A 36 7.87 1.41 -5.57
CA THR A 36 7.20 0.50 -6.51
C THR A 36 7.38 -0.95 -6.07
N LEU A 37 6.29 -1.71 -6.12
CA LEU A 37 6.24 -3.15 -5.86
C LEU A 37 5.23 -3.78 -6.80
N ASP A 38 5.70 -4.69 -7.65
CA ASP A 38 4.88 -5.52 -8.53
C ASP A 38 4.84 -6.95 -7.98
N LEU A 39 3.72 -7.33 -7.35
CA LEU A 39 3.54 -8.65 -6.74
C LEU A 39 3.50 -9.80 -7.76
N SER A 40 3.32 -9.51 -9.06
CA SER A 40 3.39 -10.55 -10.09
C SER A 40 4.82 -10.97 -10.45
N LYS A 41 5.83 -10.22 -9.99
CA LYS A 41 7.25 -10.42 -10.34
C LYS A 41 8.09 -10.63 -9.09
N LYS A 42 8.66 -11.84 -8.95
CA LYS A 42 9.56 -12.18 -7.84
C LYS A 42 10.70 -11.17 -7.68
N GLN A 43 11.37 -10.78 -8.78
CA GLN A 43 12.46 -9.81 -8.74
C GLN A 43 12.02 -8.46 -8.13
N SER A 44 10.81 -8.00 -8.43
CA SER A 44 10.30 -6.75 -7.84
C SER A 44 10.09 -6.87 -6.34
N ILE A 45 9.71 -8.07 -5.85
CA ILE A 45 9.58 -8.35 -4.41
C ILE A 45 10.96 -8.36 -3.76
N ASP A 46 11.94 -9.03 -4.37
CA ASP A 46 13.31 -9.11 -3.86
C ASP A 46 13.94 -7.71 -3.73
N GLU A 47 13.82 -6.87 -4.77
CA GLU A 47 14.32 -5.48 -4.76
C GLU A 47 13.61 -4.59 -3.73
N PHE A 48 12.33 -4.84 -3.47
CA PHE A 48 11.56 -4.13 -2.45
C PHE A 48 12.01 -4.52 -1.04
N VAL A 49 12.20 -5.81 -0.79
CA VAL A 49 12.74 -6.33 0.47
C VAL A 49 14.13 -5.77 0.73
N GLU A 50 15.02 -5.82 -0.27
CA GLU A 50 16.36 -5.25 -0.15
C GLU A 50 16.29 -3.76 0.18
N TRP A 51 15.41 -3.00 -0.48
CA TRP A 51 15.23 -1.59 -0.17
C TRP A 51 14.80 -1.35 1.28
N ILE A 52 13.87 -2.14 1.83
CA ILE A 52 13.50 -2.06 3.25
C ILE A 52 14.72 -2.37 4.11
N VAL A 53 15.36 -3.53 3.93
CA VAL A 53 16.43 -3.98 4.82
C VAL A 53 17.66 -3.05 4.78
N THR A 54 17.98 -2.47 3.61
CA THR A 54 19.18 -1.65 3.42
C THR A 54 18.98 -0.17 3.74
N LYS A 55 17.91 0.47 3.23
CA LYS A 55 17.66 1.91 3.46
C LYS A 55 17.05 2.20 4.81
N LYS A 56 16.43 1.21 5.45
CA LYS A 56 15.64 1.40 6.66
C LYS A 56 16.23 0.65 7.85
N LYS A 57 17.56 0.59 7.96
CA LYS A 57 18.25 0.07 9.16
C LYS A 57 17.71 0.70 10.47
N ASP A 58 17.28 1.95 10.41
CA ASP A 58 16.64 2.66 11.54
C ASP A 58 15.09 2.68 11.48
N CYS A 59 14.50 2.37 10.32
CA CYS A 59 13.05 2.34 10.15
C CYS A 59 12.55 0.91 10.31
N ARG A 60 12.16 0.63 11.54
CA ARG A 60 11.59 -0.64 11.97
C ARG A 60 10.22 -0.86 11.34
N VAL A 61 10.02 -1.98 10.66
CA VAL A 61 8.69 -2.37 10.14
C VAL A 61 7.90 -2.97 11.30
N CYS A 62 6.99 -2.18 11.88
CA CYS A 62 6.09 -2.67 12.94
C CYS A 62 4.88 -3.41 12.37
N VAL A 63 4.37 -2.96 11.22
CA VAL A 63 3.15 -3.49 10.60
C VAL A 63 3.37 -3.67 9.11
N LEU A 64 3.09 -4.88 8.62
CA LEU A 64 2.94 -5.19 7.20
C LEU A 64 1.46 -5.38 6.91
N ILE A 65 0.93 -4.66 5.92
CA ILE A 65 -0.46 -4.79 5.46
C ILE A 65 -0.44 -5.23 4.00
N ASN A 66 -0.77 -6.49 3.76
CA ASN A 66 -0.87 -7.08 2.43
C ASN A 66 -2.24 -6.79 1.79
N ASN A 67 -2.51 -5.51 1.50
CA ASN A 67 -3.80 -5.07 0.99
C ASN A 67 -3.95 -5.19 -0.55
N ALA A 68 -2.83 -5.37 -1.27
CA ALA A 68 -2.86 -5.39 -2.74
C ALA A 68 -3.45 -6.71 -3.25
N GLY A 69 -4.36 -6.61 -4.24
CA GLY A 69 -4.95 -7.77 -4.87
C GLY A 69 -5.62 -7.45 -6.20
N LEU A 70 -5.78 -8.49 -7.02
CA LEU A 70 -6.50 -8.50 -8.29
C LEU A 70 -7.82 -9.24 -8.12
N ALA A 71 -8.90 -8.68 -8.66
CA ALA A 71 -10.20 -9.34 -8.73
C ALA A 71 -10.71 -9.28 -10.17
N ASN A 72 -10.82 -10.43 -10.82
CA ASN A 72 -11.45 -10.53 -12.13
C ASN A 72 -12.92 -10.93 -11.97
N PHE A 73 -13.81 -9.92 -12.01
CA PHE A 73 -15.26 -10.13 -11.92
C PHE A 73 -15.91 -10.63 -13.24
N HIS A 74 -15.12 -10.83 -14.29
CA HIS A 74 -15.58 -11.33 -15.60
C HIS A 74 -15.49 -12.86 -15.73
N ALA A 75 -15.55 -13.60 -14.61
CA ALA A 75 -15.44 -15.06 -14.54
C ALA A 75 -16.61 -15.86 -15.17
N GLN A 76 -17.31 -15.32 -16.17
CA GLN A 76 -18.36 -16.06 -16.89
C GLN A 76 -17.86 -16.82 -18.13
N GLN A 77 -16.60 -16.65 -18.50
CA GLN A 77 -16.01 -17.47 -19.55
C GLN A 77 -14.68 -17.98 -19.02
N PHE A 78 -14.67 -19.21 -18.51
CA PHE A 78 -13.45 -19.99 -18.32
C PHE A 78 -12.71 -19.99 -19.65
N HIS A 79 -11.83 -19.01 -19.86
CA HIS A 79 -11.06 -18.88 -21.08
C HIS A 79 -10.26 -20.16 -21.18
N LYS A 80 -10.61 -20.98 -22.18
CA LYS A 80 -9.91 -22.21 -22.55
C LYS A 80 -8.42 -21.97 -22.39
N VAL A 81 -7.78 -22.74 -21.51
CA VAL A 81 -6.33 -22.80 -21.37
C VAL A 81 -5.74 -22.93 -22.78
N ARG A 82 -5.18 -21.84 -23.30
CA ARG A 82 -4.62 -21.81 -24.65
C ARG A 82 -3.26 -22.48 -24.57
N TYR A 83 -3.22 -23.77 -24.90
CA TYR A 83 -1.98 -24.44 -25.27
C TYR A 83 -1.44 -23.80 -26.55
N THR A 84 -0.57 -22.82 -26.40
CA THR A 84 0.23 -22.30 -27.51
C THR A 84 1.32 -23.31 -27.83
N ASN A 85 1.43 -23.71 -29.10
CA ASN A 85 2.39 -24.69 -29.64
C ASN A 85 3.89 -24.26 -29.54
N GLY A 86 4.24 -23.33 -28.64
CA GLY A 86 5.55 -22.67 -28.57
C GLY A 86 6.15 -22.53 -27.16
N GLY A 87 5.64 -23.24 -26.15
CA GLY A 87 6.40 -23.48 -24.92
C GLY A 87 6.33 -22.43 -23.80
N GLN A 88 5.48 -21.40 -23.87
CA GLN A 88 5.20 -20.55 -22.71
C GLN A 88 3.73 -20.11 -22.73
N GLN A 89 2.94 -20.62 -21.77
CA GLN A 89 1.64 -20.02 -21.49
C GLN A 89 1.86 -18.84 -20.55
N SER A 90 1.30 -17.68 -20.90
CA SER A 90 0.96 -16.66 -19.91
C SER A 90 0.07 -17.34 -18.86
N PHE A 91 0.33 -17.13 -17.57
CA PHE A 91 -0.52 -17.63 -16.49
C PHE A 91 -2.00 -17.45 -16.85
N SER A 92 -2.82 -18.47 -16.58
CA SER A 92 -4.26 -18.26 -16.61
C SER A 92 -4.59 -17.10 -15.65
N GLN A 93 -5.62 -16.32 -15.97
CA GLN A 93 -6.04 -15.20 -15.11
C GLN A 93 -6.29 -15.63 -13.66
N ILE A 94 -6.67 -16.89 -13.45
CA ILE A 94 -6.83 -17.51 -12.14
C ILE A 94 -5.46 -17.65 -11.45
N GLU A 95 -4.47 -18.23 -12.12
CA GLU A 95 -3.11 -18.38 -11.56
C GLU A 95 -2.47 -17.03 -11.25
N GLU A 96 -2.68 -16.01 -12.09
CA GLU A 96 -2.20 -14.65 -11.81
C GLU A 96 -2.87 -14.06 -10.58
N MET A 97 -4.18 -14.25 -10.41
CA MET A 97 -4.89 -13.84 -9.19
C MET A 97 -4.38 -14.57 -7.95
N TRP A 98 -4.15 -15.88 -8.04
CA TRP A 98 -3.56 -16.66 -6.93
C TRP A 98 -2.13 -16.19 -6.61
N LEU A 99 -1.35 -15.90 -7.65
CA LEU A 99 0.01 -15.39 -7.51
C LEU A 99 0.00 -14.06 -6.74
N VAL A 100 -0.80 -13.09 -7.20
CA VAL A 100 -0.80 -11.73 -6.63
C VAL A 100 -1.50 -11.66 -5.28
N ASN A 101 -2.60 -12.38 -5.07
CA ASN A 101 -3.41 -12.25 -3.86
C ASN A 101 -2.93 -13.14 -2.70
N TYR A 102 -2.18 -14.21 -3.00
CA TYR A 102 -1.84 -15.20 -2.00
C TYR A 102 -0.34 -15.53 -1.97
N ILE A 103 0.21 -16.00 -3.10
CA ILE A 103 1.59 -16.50 -3.14
C ILE A 103 2.60 -15.38 -2.89
N ALA A 104 2.44 -14.23 -3.56
CA ALA A 104 3.34 -13.11 -3.44
C ALA A 104 3.28 -12.43 -2.06
N PRO A 105 2.10 -12.16 -1.47
CA PRO A 105 2.00 -11.72 -0.08
C PRO A 105 2.63 -12.69 0.92
N PHE A 106 2.45 -14.00 0.74
CA PHE A 106 3.09 -15.01 1.57
C PHE A 106 4.62 -14.92 1.45
N TYR A 107 5.15 -14.87 0.23
CA TYR A 107 6.58 -14.76 -0.02
C TYR A 107 7.18 -13.47 0.57
N LEU A 108 6.56 -12.33 0.31
CA LEU A 108 6.96 -11.03 0.87
C LEU A 108 6.99 -11.07 2.40
N THR A 109 5.94 -11.61 3.01
CA THR A 109 5.84 -11.76 4.47
C THR A 109 6.97 -12.61 5.01
N GLN A 110 7.25 -13.76 4.37
CA GLN A 110 8.33 -14.65 4.79
C GLN A 110 9.69 -13.94 4.77
N GLN A 111 9.96 -13.11 3.75
CA GLN A 111 11.21 -12.35 3.64
C GLN A 111 11.33 -11.24 4.69
N LEU A 112 10.23 -10.55 5.02
CA LEU A 112 10.23 -9.45 5.99
C LEU A 112 10.03 -9.90 7.43
N LEU A 113 9.64 -11.16 7.67
CA LEU A 113 9.36 -11.67 9.01
C LEU A 113 10.53 -11.47 9.98
N PRO A 114 11.81 -11.74 9.62
CA PRO A 114 12.94 -11.48 10.51
C PRO A 114 13.06 -10.00 10.91
N THR A 115 12.75 -9.10 9.98
CA THR A 115 12.75 -7.65 10.24
C THR A 115 11.60 -7.26 11.14
N ILE A 116 10.42 -7.85 10.99
CA ILE A 116 9.24 -7.56 11.80
C ILE A 116 9.40 -8.10 13.24
N THR A 117 9.94 -9.31 13.41
CA THR A 117 10.07 -9.97 14.72
C THR A 117 11.23 -9.46 15.56
N SER A 118 12.28 -8.93 14.94
CA SER A 118 13.44 -8.36 15.65
C SER A 118 13.18 -6.98 16.28
N ASN A 119 12.00 -6.37 16.07
CA ASN A 119 11.70 -4.99 16.47
C ASN A 119 11.03 -4.83 17.86
N THR A 120 11.20 -5.80 18.76
CA THR A 120 10.50 -5.87 20.06
C THR A 120 10.72 -4.68 21.00
N GLU A 121 11.81 -3.91 20.82
CA GLU A 121 12.13 -2.77 21.70
C GLU A 121 11.44 -1.45 21.31
N ALA A 122 10.95 -1.29 20.08
CA ALA A 122 10.31 -0.04 19.62
C ALA A 122 8.88 -0.22 19.12
N CYS A 123 8.55 -1.42 18.63
CA CYS A 123 7.18 -1.80 18.35
C CYS A 123 6.79 -2.76 19.47
N GLU A 124 5.78 -2.43 20.27
CA GLU A 124 5.26 -3.31 21.34
C GLU A 124 4.97 -4.73 20.83
N PHE A 125 4.67 -4.85 19.53
CA PHE A 125 4.61 -6.11 18.78
C PHE A 125 4.79 -5.83 17.27
N GLY A 126 5.27 -6.81 16.52
CA GLY A 126 5.19 -6.84 15.05
C GLY A 126 3.86 -7.46 14.59
N ARG A 127 3.19 -6.89 13.58
CA ARG A 127 1.95 -7.47 13.00
C ARG A 127 2.04 -7.64 11.48
N VAL A 128 1.44 -8.72 11.01
CA VAL A 128 1.13 -8.94 9.61
C VAL A 128 -0.39 -8.97 9.48
N ILE A 129 -0.93 -8.21 8.54
CA ILE A 129 -2.36 -8.17 8.20
C ILE A 129 -2.46 -8.57 6.73
N ASN A 130 -3.21 -9.65 6.46
CA ASN A 130 -3.54 -10.11 5.11
C ASN A 130 -4.98 -9.77 4.78
#